data_AF-A0A973NP86-F1
#
_entry.id   AF-A0A973NP86-F1
#
_cell.length_a   1.000
_cell.length_b   1.000
_cell.length_c   1.000
_cell.angle_alpha   90.00
_cell.angle_beta   90.00
_cell.angle_gamma   90.00
#
_symmetry.space_group_name_H-M   'P 1'
#
loop_
_entity.id
_entity.type
_entity.pdbx_description
1 polymer ?
#
loop_
_entity_poly.entity_id
_entity_poly.type
_entity_poly.pdbx_seq_one_letter_code
_entity_poly.pdbx_strand_id
1 'polypeptide(L)'
;MNPGLEDLTAREKETLRLLLSGYDAKSIARHFNLSVHTINERLRDARRKLRVSSSREAARALAEAEGTSPNFLADKRIGVGDGFGRTMMRPRIGTAGGQALAAGGQALAWLGGGMLVMSLIVIAIAFSGVFQGSGASPVPASAPVLAQQASEVKAAREWALLVDRGRWEESWAAAGTLFKSQISQANWASTIKMVRQPLGPASSRTVQSATRTTTLPGAPAGDYEIIQFQTNFANRLGAVETIVLAREGSGWKVDGYFIR
;
A
#
# COMPACT_ATOMS: atom_id res chain seq x y z
N MET A 1 -26.91 -13.97 -20.67
CA MET A 1 -26.22 -12.79 -21.25
C MET A 1 -26.12 -11.73 -20.18
N ASN A 2 -24.91 -11.31 -19.79
CA ASN A 2 -24.76 -10.26 -18.78
C ASN A 2 -25.09 -8.89 -19.42
N PRO A 3 -26.13 -8.17 -18.97
CA PRO A 3 -26.61 -6.96 -19.66
C PRO A 3 -25.58 -5.80 -19.68
N GLY A 4 -24.56 -5.82 -18.81
CA GLY A 4 -23.53 -4.77 -18.75
C GLY A 4 -22.36 -4.92 -19.75
N LEU A 5 -22.42 -5.88 -20.68
CA LEU A 5 -21.35 -6.14 -21.66
C LEU A 5 -21.28 -5.09 -22.79
N GLU A 6 -22.42 -4.49 -23.13
CA GLU A 6 -22.53 -3.43 -24.13
C GLU A 6 -22.01 -2.09 -23.58
N ASP A 7 -22.11 -1.88 -22.27
CA ASP A 7 -21.64 -0.66 -21.57
C ASP A 7 -20.12 -0.59 -21.38
N LEU A 8 -19.40 -1.68 -21.68
CA LEU A 8 -17.95 -1.72 -21.58
C LEU A 8 -17.30 -0.99 -22.76
N THR A 9 -16.39 -0.08 -22.44
CA THR A 9 -15.58 0.61 -23.46
C THR A 9 -14.59 -0.35 -24.10
N ALA A 10 -14.14 -0.05 -25.33
CA ALA A 10 -13.16 -0.86 -26.03
C ALA A 10 -11.87 -1.08 -25.21
N ARG A 11 -11.43 -0.06 -24.45
CA ARG A 11 -10.24 -0.11 -23.59
C ARG A 11 -10.42 -0.98 -22.35
N GLU A 12 -11.61 -1.01 -21.77
CA GLU A 12 -11.94 -1.90 -20.66
C GLU A 12 -11.95 -3.36 -21.12
N LYS A 13 -12.55 -3.64 -22.28
CA LYS A 13 -12.55 -4.98 -22.89
C LYS A 13 -11.12 -5.47 -23.17
N GLU A 14 -10.29 -4.61 -23.76
CA GLU A 14 -8.87 -4.91 -24.04
C GLU A 14 -8.09 -5.27 -22.75
N THR A 15 -8.33 -4.51 -21.67
CA THR A 15 -7.71 -4.75 -20.36
C THR A 15 -8.14 -6.10 -19.76
N LEU A 16 -9.42 -6.45 -19.87
CA LEU A 16 -9.96 -7.72 -19.39
C LEU A 16 -9.43 -8.93 -20.18
N ARG A 17 -9.22 -8.81 -21.50
CA ARG A 17 -8.62 -9.87 -22.33
C ARG A 17 -7.18 -10.20 -21.90
N LEU A 18 -6.37 -9.18 -21.64
CA LEU A 18 -4.99 -9.38 -21.15
C LEU A 18 -4.98 -10.02 -19.76
N LEU A 19 -5.91 -9.63 -18.89
CA LEU A 19 -6.05 -10.23 -17.56
C LEU A 19 -6.41 -11.73 -17.64
N LEU A 20 -7.25 -12.13 -18.60
CA LEU A 20 -7.56 -13.53 -18.85
C LEU A 20 -6.36 -14.30 -19.45
N SER A 21 -5.54 -13.61 -20.23
CA SER A 21 -4.30 -14.15 -20.83
C SER A 21 -3.16 -14.34 -19.82
N GLY A 22 -3.40 -14.07 -18.54
CA GLY A 22 -2.44 -14.29 -17.45
C GLY A 22 -1.59 -13.07 -17.07
N TYR A 23 -1.82 -11.91 -17.69
CA TYR A 23 -1.12 -10.68 -17.30
C TYR A 23 -1.64 -10.17 -15.95
N ASP A 24 -0.74 -9.62 -15.14
CA ASP A 24 -1.11 -8.86 -13.94
C ASP A 24 -1.27 -7.37 -14.27
N ALA A 25 -1.90 -6.60 -13.36
CA ALA A 25 -2.16 -5.18 -13.59
C ALA A 25 -0.88 -4.36 -13.87
N LYS A 26 0.27 -4.76 -13.31
CA LYS A 26 1.56 -4.12 -13.53
C LYS A 26 2.10 -4.37 -14.93
N SER A 27 1.99 -5.61 -15.42
CA SER A 27 2.42 -5.99 -16.77
C SER A 27 1.52 -5.37 -17.83
N ILE A 28 0.20 -5.30 -17.57
CA ILE A 28 -0.75 -4.60 -18.45
C ILE A 28 -0.41 -3.09 -18.53
N ALA A 29 -0.07 -2.47 -17.41
CA ALA A 29 0.31 -1.07 -17.37
C ALA A 29 1.57 -0.80 -18.22
N ARG A 30 2.59 -1.66 -18.10
CA ARG A 30 3.79 -1.59 -18.95
C ARG A 30 3.47 -1.80 -20.43
N HIS A 31 2.58 -2.76 -20.74
CA HIS A 31 2.18 -3.06 -22.11
C HIS A 31 1.50 -1.86 -22.80
N PHE A 32 0.64 -1.13 -22.10
CA PHE A 32 -0.03 0.06 -22.65
C PHE A 32 0.74 1.37 -22.48
N ASN A 33 1.92 1.34 -21.84
CA ASN A 33 2.62 2.54 -21.38
C ASN A 33 1.71 3.49 -20.57
N LEU A 34 0.86 2.90 -19.72
CA LEU A 34 -0.08 3.61 -18.85
C LEU A 34 0.29 3.40 -17.39
N SER A 35 -0.28 4.21 -16.50
CA SER A 35 -0.12 3.99 -15.07
C SER A 35 -0.92 2.76 -14.61
N VAL A 36 -0.42 2.06 -13.59
CA VAL A 36 -1.12 0.93 -12.95
C VAL A 36 -2.47 1.39 -12.38
N HIS A 37 -2.56 2.65 -11.91
CA HIS A 37 -3.80 3.22 -11.42
C HIS A 37 -4.85 3.32 -12.53
N THR A 38 -4.48 3.78 -13.73
CA THR A 38 -5.38 3.83 -14.89
C THR A 38 -5.93 2.44 -15.26
N ILE A 39 -5.09 1.39 -15.16
CA ILE A 39 -5.52 0.01 -15.37
C ILE A 39 -6.46 -0.45 -14.27
N ASN A 40 -6.18 -0.13 -13.01
CA ASN A 40 -7.05 -0.46 -11.88
C ASN A 40 -8.41 0.24 -11.94
N GLU A 41 -8.45 1.51 -12.37
CA GLU A 41 -9.71 2.22 -12.61
C GLU A 41 -10.52 1.56 -13.73
N ARG A 42 -9.89 1.21 -14.86
CA ARG A 42 -10.56 0.45 -15.93
C ARG A 42 -11.11 -0.89 -15.43
N LEU A 43 -10.36 -1.62 -14.61
CA LEU A 43 -10.80 -2.88 -14.01
C LEU A 43 -11.92 -2.68 -12.98
N ARG A 44 -11.96 -1.55 -12.28
CA ARG A 44 -13.02 -1.19 -11.33
C ARG A 44 -14.30 -0.79 -12.04
N ASP A 45 -14.19 0.03 -13.07
CA ASP A 45 -15.31 0.44 -13.92
C ASP A 45 -15.95 -0.77 -14.60
N ALA A 46 -15.12 -1.67 -15.14
CA ALA A 46 -15.60 -2.93 -15.72
C ALA A 46 -16.36 -3.79 -14.72
N ARG A 47 -15.85 -3.93 -13.47
CA ARG A 47 -16.56 -4.65 -12.40
C ARG A 47 -17.89 -4.00 -12.03
N ARG A 48 -17.92 -2.67 -11.94
CA ARG A 48 -19.14 -1.90 -11.61
C ARG A 48 -20.22 -2.10 -12.67
N LYS A 49 -19.83 -2.03 -13.95
CA LYS A 49 -20.73 -2.22 -15.10
C LYS A 49 -21.26 -3.65 -15.18
N LEU A 50 -20.38 -4.64 -14.99
CA LEU A 50 -20.76 -6.06 -15.02
C LEU A 50 -21.40 -6.55 -13.72
N ARG A 51 -21.45 -5.72 -12.67
CA ARG A 51 -21.96 -6.07 -11.32
C ARG A 51 -21.29 -7.29 -10.70
N VAL A 52 -19.99 -7.46 -10.96
CA VAL A 52 -19.18 -8.58 -10.44
C VAL A 52 -18.16 -8.12 -9.41
N SER A 53 -17.82 -9.01 -8.50
CA SER A 53 -16.95 -8.68 -7.37
C SER A 53 -15.46 -8.68 -7.74
N SER A 54 -15.09 -9.50 -8.74
CA SER A 54 -13.69 -9.76 -9.11
C SER A 54 -13.39 -9.41 -10.57
N SER A 55 -12.19 -8.86 -10.82
CA SER A 55 -11.74 -8.54 -12.18
C SER A 55 -11.50 -9.80 -13.01
N ARG A 56 -11.16 -10.92 -12.38
CA ARG A 56 -11.06 -12.23 -13.05
C ARG A 56 -12.43 -12.79 -13.43
N GLU A 57 -13.44 -12.53 -12.61
CA GLU A 57 -14.83 -12.88 -12.92
C GLU A 57 -15.35 -12.03 -14.08
N ALA A 58 -15.06 -10.72 -14.07
CA ALA A 58 -15.34 -9.81 -15.19
C ALA A 58 -14.67 -10.29 -16.50
N ALA A 59 -13.42 -10.73 -16.44
CA ALA A 59 -12.69 -11.22 -17.60
C ALA A 59 -13.27 -12.54 -18.14
N ARG A 60 -13.71 -13.45 -17.28
CA ARG A 60 -14.41 -14.69 -17.69
C ARG A 60 -15.77 -14.38 -18.33
N ALA A 61 -16.55 -13.49 -17.73
CA ALA A 61 -17.83 -13.06 -18.27
C ALA A 61 -17.69 -12.39 -19.66
N LEU A 62 -16.60 -11.64 -19.88
CA LEU A 62 -16.27 -11.10 -21.20
C LEU A 62 -15.92 -12.20 -22.20
N ALA A 63 -15.10 -13.17 -21.81
CA ALA A 63 -14.68 -14.27 -22.68
C ALA A 63 -15.84 -15.16 -23.12
N GLU A 64 -16.76 -15.47 -22.20
CA GLU A 64 -17.99 -16.22 -22.48
C GLU A 64 -18.88 -15.49 -23.50
N ALA A 65 -18.94 -14.16 -23.42
CA ALA A 65 -19.73 -13.34 -24.34
C ALA A 65 -19.06 -13.13 -25.71
N GLU A 66 -17.73 -13.07 -25.75
CA GLU A 66 -16.95 -12.92 -26.99
C GLU A 66 -16.67 -14.26 -27.68
N GLY A 67 -17.11 -15.40 -27.10
CA GLY A 67 -16.81 -16.74 -27.61
C GLY A 67 -15.31 -17.07 -27.63
N THR A 68 -14.49 -16.30 -26.92
CA THR A 68 -13.04 -16.44 -26.92
C THR A 68 -12.65 -17.47 -25.87
N SER A 69 -12.30 -18.68 -26.30
CA SER A 69 -11.80 -19.72 -25.41
C SER A 69 -10.43 -19.32 -24.83
N PRO A 70 -10.23 -19.36 -23.50
CA PRO A 70 -8.90 -19.16 -22.93
C PRO A 70 -7.98 -20.34 -23.30
N ASN A 71 -6.72 -20.04 -23.64
CA ASN A 71 -5.67 -21.04 -23.71
C ASN A 71 -5.47 -21.66 -22.32
N PHE A 72 -6.03 -22.86 -22.12
CA PHE A 72 -5.76 -23.68 -20.94
C PHE A 72 -4.33 -24.20 -21.01
N LEU A 73 -3.41 -23.56 -20.28
CA LEU A 73 -2.23 -24.27 -19.77
C LEU A 73 -2.64 -24.98 -18.48
N ALA A 74 -3.40 -26.08 -18.64
CA ALA A 74 -3.58 -27.07 -17.60
C ALA A 74 -2.29 -27.88 -17.43
N ASP A 75 -1.92 -28.09 -16.16
CA ASP A 75 -0.79 -28.85 -15.60
C ASP A 75 0.19 -29.52 -16.57
N LYS A 76 1.44 -29.02 -16.53
CA LYS A 76 2.60 -29.85 -16.85
C LYS A 76 2.72 -30.89 -15.75
N ARG A 77 2.16 -32.08 -16.01
CA ARG A 77 2.26 -33.30 -15.20
C ARG A 77 3.61 -33.40 -14.49
N ILE A 78 3.58 -33.31 -13.16
CA ILE A 78 4.65 -33.86 -12.33
C ILE A 78 4.56 -35.38 -12.42
N GLY A 79 5.66 -35.98 -12.87
CA GLY A 79 6.08 -37.35 -12.55
C GLY A 79 5.09 -38.48 -12.81
N VAL A 80 5.26 -39.14 -13.95
CA VAL A 80 4.82 -40.53 -14.13
C VAL A 80 5.63 -41.41 -13.17
N GLY A 81 4.93 -42.04 -12.21
CA GLY A 81 5.37 -43.24 -11.52
C GLY A 81 4.36 -44.35 -11.85
N ASP A 82 4.84 -45.40 -12.49
CA ASP A 82 4.07 -46.53 -12.99
C ASP A 82 3.24 -47.23 -11.92
N GLY A 83 2.08 -47.77 -12.33
CA GLY A 83 1.49 -48.90 -11.63
C GLY A 83 -0.04 -48.97 -11.62
N PHE A 84 -0.55 -49.82 -12.51
CA PHE A 84 -1.77 -50.62 -12.36
C PHE A 84 -3.15 -49.96 -12.39
N GLY A 85 -3.91 -50.36 -13.42
CA GLY A 85 -5.19 -51.04 -13.17
C GLY A 85 -6.46 -50.25 -13.48
N ARG A 86 -7.07 -50.61 -14.61
CA ARG A 86 -8.48 -50.37 -14.99
C ARG A 86 -9.44 -50.43 -13.80
N THR A 87 -10.49 -49.59 -13.78
CA THR A 87 -11.90 -50.00 -14.00
C THR A 87 -12.83 -48.78 -13.99
N MET A 88 -13.81 -48.82 -14.90
CA MET A 88 -14.90 -47.85 -15.10
C MET A 88 -15.78 -47.68 -13.85
N MET A 89 -16.26 -46.46 -13.56
CA MET A 89 -17.69 -46.20 -13.27
C MET A 89 -17.98 -44.70 -13.06
N ARG A 90 -19.04 -44.20 -13.70
CA ARG A 90 -19.88 -43.06 -13.28
C ARG A 90 -21.31 -43.63 -13.19
N PRO A 91 -22.36 -42.96 -12.64
CA PRO A 91 -22.48 -41.83 -11.71
C PRO A 91 -23.34 -42.19 -10.47
N ARG A 92 -23.47 -41.30 -9.47
CA ARG A 92 -24.79 -41.05 -8.86
C ARG A 92 -24.91 -39.71 -8.13
N ILE A 93 -26.02 -39.05 -8.42
CA ILE A 93 -26.61 -37.88 -7.78
C ILE A 93 -27.11 -38.27 -6.38
N GLY A 94 -26.89 -37.39 -5.41
CA GLY A 94 -27.50 -37.44 -4.07
C GLY A 94 -27.75 -36.03 -3.55
N THR A 95 -29.02 -35.66 -3.50
CA THR A 95 -29.61 -34.42 -2.97
C THR A 95 -29.90 -34.53 -1.47
N ALA A 96 -29.63 -33.44 -0.74
CA ALA A 96 -30.20 -32.97 0.55
C ALA A 96 -29.04 -32.34 1.35
N GLY A 97 -29.05 -31.10 1.83
CA GLY A 97 -30.12 -30.30 2.40
C GLY A 97 -29.62 -29.84 3.77
N GLY A 98 -29.44 -28.54 4.01
CA GLY A 98 -29.08 -28.06 5.35
C GLY A 98 -28.35 -26.72 5.42
N GLN A 99 -29.15 -25.67 5.69
CA GLN A 99 -28.86 -24.58 6.63
C GLN A 99 -27.78 -23.54 6.29
N ALA A 100 -28.28 -22.33 6.05
CA ALA A 100 -27.56 -21.09 6.18
C ALA A 100 -27.21 -20.81 7.65
N LEU A 101 -26.00 -20.33 7.92
CA LEU A 101 -25.69 -19.41 9.02
C LEU A 101 -24.51 -18.51 8.65
N ALA A 102 -24.56 -17.31 9.20
CA ALA A 102 -23.76 -16.14 8.89
C ALA A 102 -22.34 -16.16 9.50
N ALA A 103 -21.60 -15.10 9.14
CA ALA A 103 -20.56 -14.42 9.91
C ALA A 103 -19.09 -14.86 9.74
N GLY A 104 -18.29 -13.89 9.26
CA GLY A 104 -17.06 -13.48 9.93
C GLY A 104 -15.77 -14.25 9.60
N GLY A 105 -14.70 -13.50 9.36
CA GLY A 105 -13.33 -14.04 9.53
C GLY A 105 -12.35 -13.63 8.46
N GLN A 106 -11.61 -12.56 8.73
CA GLN A 106 -10.39 -12.17 8.04
C GLN A 106 -9.29 -13.23 8.23
N ALA A 107 -8.43 -13.44 7.23
CA ALA A 107 -7.03 -13.78 7.43
C ALA A 107 -6.26 -13.77 6.11
N LEU A 108 -5.61 -12.66 5.77
CA LEU A 108 -4.36 -12.73 4.99
C LEU A 108 -3.31 -11.91 5.74
N ALA A 109 -2.65 -12.64 6.63
CA ALA A 109 -1.48 -12.22 7.38
C ALA A 109 -0.39 -11.74 6.41
N TRP A 110 -0.04 -10.46 6.49
CA TRP A 110 1.22 -9.94 5.95
C TRP A 110 2.27 -10.01 7.06
N LEU A 111 3.01 -11.12 7.10
CA LEU A 111 4.28 -11.22 7.80
C LEU A 111 5.38 -10.71 6.87
N GLY A 112 6.04 -9.63 7.26
CA GLY A 112 7.19 -9.05 6.56
C GLY A 112 7.22 -7.54 6.75
N GLY A 113 7.90 -7.08 7.80
CA GLY A 113 7.88 -5.71 8.27
C GLY A 113 8.18 -4.66 7.19
N GLY A 114 7.47 -3.53 7.27
CA GLY A 114 7.79 -2.34 6.48
C GLY A 114 6.62 -1.51 5.96
N MET A 115 5.40 -1.57 6.52
CA MET A 115 4.33 -0.68 6.05
C MET A 115 3.14 -0.63 7.01
N LEU A 116 3.10 0.33 7.95
CA LEU A 116 2.12 0.26 9.04
C LEU A 116 1.21 1.48 9.22
N VAL A 117 1.23 2.43 8.28
CA VAL A 117 0.07 3.30 8.05
C VAL A 117 -0.13 3.45 6.54
N MET A 118 -0.66 2.40 5.91
CA MET A 118 -1.14 2.46 4.52
C MET A 118 -2.40 3.34 4.48
N SER A 119 -2.24 4.63 4.18
CA SER A 119 -3.15 5.47 3.37
C SER A 119 -2.67 6.91 3.24
N LEU A 120 -1.36 7.15 3.08
CA LEU A 120 -0.84 8.35 2.42
C LEU A 120 0.32 7.93 1.54
N ILE A 121 0.10 7.87 0.23
CA ILE A 121 1.19 7.67 -0.73
C ILE A 121 1.95 8.98 -0.76
N VAL A 122 2.85 9.21 0.19
CA VAL A 122 3.87 10.24 0.03
C VAL A 122 4.77 9.75 -1.09
N ILE A 123 4.50 10.18 -2.33
CA ILE A 123 5.51 10.20 -3.37
C ILE A 123 6.50 11.27 -2.93
N ALA A 124 7.32 10.94 -1.93
CA ALA A 124 8.64 11.50 -1.84
C ALA A 124 9.35 10.88 -3.03
N ILE A 125 9.30 11.57 -4.16
CA ILE A 125 10.20 11.33 -5.27
C ILE A 125 11.56 11.14 -4.61
N ALA A 126 12.12 9.95 -4.77
CA ALA A 126 13.53 9.73 -4.53
C ALA A 126 14.25 10.63 -5.52
N PHE A 127 14.48 11.89 -5.15
CA PHE A 127 15.56 12.67 -5.70
C PHE A 127 16.83 12.10 -5.07
N SER A 128 17.19 10.89 -5.51
CA SER A 128 18.59 10.52 -5.64
C SER A 128 19.15 11.36 -6.80
N GLY A 129 19.22 12.67 -6.57
CA GLY A 129 19.84 13.64 -7.45
C GLY A 129 21.31 13.69 -7.09
N VAL A 130 22.08 12.90 -7.84
CA VAL A 130 23.39 13.25 -8.39
C VAL A 130 23.91 14.61 -7.92
N PHE A 131 25.07 14.58 -7.27
CA PHE A 131 25.96 15.73 -7.12
C PHE A 131 26.24 16.30 -8.52
N GLN A 132 25.46 17.28 -8.97
CA GLN A 132 25.76 18.06 -10.15
C GLN A 132 25.99 19.49 -9.67
N GLY A 133 27.27 19.86 -9.63
CA GLY A 133 27.67 21.24 -9.49
C GLY A 133 27.02 22.06 -10.59
N SER A 134 26.16 22.98 -10.20
CA SER A 134 25.77 24.12 -11.01
C SER A 134 25.71 25.29 -10.06
N GLY A 135 26.64 26.23 -10.26
CA GLY A 135 26.83 27.43 -9.45
C GLY A 135 25.68 28.40 -9.59
N ALA A 136 24.52 28.06 -9.04
CA ALA A 136 23.48 29.00 -8.70
C ALA A 136 23.69 29.41 -7.23
N SER A 137 24.00 30.69 -7.02
CA SER A 137 24.16 31.29 -5.69
C SER A 137 22.99 30.90 -4.79
N PRO A 138 23.23 30.48 -3.53
CA PRO A 138 22.16 30.20 -2.60
C PRO A 138 21.40 31.50 -2.31
N VAL A 139 20.12 31.56 -2.69
CA VAL A 139 19.22 32.57 -2.13
C VAL A 139 19.21 32.35 -0.62
N PRO A 140 19.53 33.35 0.21
CA PRO A 140 19.56 33.16 1.65
C PRO A 140 18.16 32.78 2.13
N ALA A 141 18.00 31.56 2.64
CA ALA A 141 16.79 31.16 3.33
C ALA A 141 16.57 32.10 4.52
N SER A 142 15.43 32.79 4.56
CA SER A 142 15.10 33.73 5.63
C SER A 142 15.12 33.04 6.99
N ALA A 143 15.77 33.63 7.99
CA ALA A 143 15.85 33.15 9.38
C ALA A 143 14.52 32.60 9.98
N PRO A 144 13.32 33.20 9.74
CA PRO A 144 12.07 32.63 10.24
C PRO A 144 11.73 31.24 9.67
N VAL A 145 12.11 30.94 8.42
CA VAL A 145 11.84 29.63 7.80
C VAL A 145 12.72 28.54 8.44
N LEU A 146 13.98 28.85 8.73
CA LEU A 146 14.91 27.94 9.41
C LEU A 146 14.49 27.69 10.87
N ALA A 147 14.04 28.72 11.57
CA ALA A 147 13.54 28.60 12.94
C ALA A 147 12.24 27.79 13.02
N GLN A 148 11.33 27.98 12.06
CA GLN A 148 10.10 27.19 11.92
C GLN A 148 10.46 25.71 11.74
N GLN A 149 11.28 25.38 10.73
CA GLN A 149 11.75 24.00 10.46
C GLN A 149 12.42 23.35 11.67
N ALA A 150 13.19 24.11 12.45
CA ALA A 150 13.78 23.61 13.68
C ALA A 150 12.73 23.20 14.73
N SER A 151 11.61 23.91 14.82
CA SER A 151 10.50 23.58 15.72
C SER A 151 9.73 22.33 15.28
N GLU A 152 9.50 22.13 13.98
CA GLU A 152 8.88 20.92 13.44
C GLU A 152 9.77 19.70 13.63
N VAL A 153 11.07 19.83 13.35
CA VAL A 153 12.08 18.79 13.61
C VAL A 153 12.10 18.41 15.08
N LYS A 154 12.00 19.39 16.00
CA LYS A 154 11.94 19.14 17.44
C LYS A 154 10.70 18.31 17.78
N ALA A 155 9.52 18.68 17.29
CA ALA A 155 8.28 17.94 17.53
C ALA A 155 8.36 16.49 17.02
N ALA A 156 8.90 16.27 15.82
CA ALA A 156 9.12 14.94 15.27
C ALA A 156 10.09 14.11 16.13
N ARG A 157 11.18 14.71 16.62
CA ARG A 157 12.14 14.02 17.51
C ARG A 157 11.52 13.65 18.84
N GLU A 158 10.75 14.54 19.45
CA GLU A 158 10.07 14.28 20.72
C GLU A 158 9.06 13.14 20.59
N TRP A 159 8.28 13.13 19.52
CA TRP A 159 7.38 12.01 19.23
C TRP A 159 8.14 10.70 18.99
N ALA A 160 9.23 10.73 18.23
CA ALA A 160 10.04 9.55 17.98
C ALA A 160 10.69 8.99 19.26
N LEU A 161 11.01 9.84 20.24
CA LEU A 161 11.48 9.40 21.56
C LEU A 161 10.41 8.62 22.35
N LEU A 162 9.12 8.90 22.13
CA LEU A 162 8.03 8.09 22.71
C LEU A 162 8.11 6.66 22.19
N VAL A 163 8.28 6.52 20.88
CA VAL A 163 8.46 5.25 20.18
C VAL A 163 9.77 4.57 20.63
N ASP A 164 10.87 5.30 20.74
CA ASP A 164 12.14 4.74 21.20
C ASP A 164 12.06 4.17 22.63
N ARG A 165 11.27 4.79 23.50
CA ARG A 165 11.06 4.37 24.90
C ARG A 165 10.01 3.27 25.08
N GLY A 166 9.42 2.79 23.98
CA GLY A 166 8.36 1.80 24.03
C GLY A 166 7.02 2.31 24.56
N ARG A 167 6.83 3.64 24.61
CA ARG A 167 5.58 4.29 25.04
C ARG A 167 4.62 4.36 23.85
N TRP A 168 4.14 3.21 23.40
CA TRP A 168 3.37 3.09 22.16
C TRP A 168 2.02 3.81 22.25
N GLU A 169 1.30 3.60 23.33
CA GLU A 169 -0.01 4.18 23.60
C GLU A 169 0.07 5.71 23.66
N GLU A 170 1.16 6.22 24.24
CA GLU A 170 1.39 7.66 24.39
C GLU A 170 1.83 8.29 23.07
N SER A 171 2.61 7.58 22.24
CA SER A 171 2.91 8.03 20.88
C SER A 171 1.65 8.15 20.02
N TRP A 172 0.70 7.22 20.16
CA TRP A 172 -0.60 7.32 19.50
C TRP A 172 -1.44 8.47 20.07
N ALA A 173 -1.47 8.64 21.40
CA ALA A 173 -2.20 9.74 22.03
C ALA A 173 -1.67 11.12 21.62
N ALA A 174 -0.34 11.23 21.45
CA ALA A 174 0.33 12.45 20.97
C ALA A 174 0.17 12.71 19.46
N ALA A 175 -0.23 11.69 18.68
CA ALA A 175 -0.44 11.79 17.24
C ALA A 175 -1.66 12.66 16.88
N GLY A 176 -1.70 13.08 15.62
CA GLY A 176 -2.76 13.91 15.06
C GLY A 176 -4.04 13.11 14.77
N THR A 177 -5.07 13.85 14.39
CA THR A 177 -6.41 13.33 14.13
C THR A 177 -6.40 12.37 12.95
N LEU A 178 -5.64 12.67 11.90
CA LEU A 178 -5.56 11.80 10.73
C LEU A 178 -4.93 10.47 11.13
N PHE A 179 -3.82 10.46 11.87
CA PHE A 179 -3.20 9.22 12.38
C PHE A 179 -4.21 8.33 13.13
N LYS A 180 -4.93 8.93 14.08
CA LYS A 180 -5.90 8.25 14.95
C LYS A 180 -7.11 7.73 14.17
N SER A 181 -7.48 8.39 13.06
CA SER A 181 -8.54 7.92 12.17
C SER A 181 -8.15 6.67 11.37
N GLN A 182 -6.85 6.49 11.10
CA GLN A 182 -6.34 5.40 10.26
C GLN A 182 -6.03 4.13 11.06
N ILE A 183 -5.62 4.26 12.32
CA ILE A 183 -5.24 3.12 13.15
C ILE A 183 -5.70 3.34 14.59
N SER A 184 -6.30 2.31 15.20
CA SER A 184 -6.64 2.33 16.62
C SER A 184 -5.39 2.25 17.49
N GLN A 185 -5.46 2.74 18.73
CA GLN A 185 -4.34 2.70 19.67
C GLN A 185 -3.81 1.28 19.89
N ALA A 186 -4.70 0.31 20.09
CA ALA A 186 -4.34 -1.08 20.30
C ALA A 186 -3.67 -1.70 19.07
N ASN A 187 -4.20 -1.42 17.87
CA ASN A 187 -3.59 -1.88 16.62
C ASN A 187 -2.24 -1.24 16.40
N TRP A 188 -2.08 0.06 16.68
CA TRP A 188 -0.80 0.73 16.61
C TRP A 188 0.23 0.09 17.54
N ALA A 189 -0.11 -0.11 18.81
CA ALA A 189 0.81 -0.65 19.81
C ALA A 189 1.29 -2.07 19.45
N SER A 190 0.40 -2.96 19.00
CA SER A 190 0.78 -4.32 18.58
C SER A 190 1.68 -4.28 17.33
N THR A 191 1.33 -3.42 16.40
CA THR A 191 1.95 -3.26 15.09
C THR A 191 3.35 -2.67 15.17
N ILE A 192 3.50 -1.55 15.88
CA ILE A 192 4.78 -0.86 16.04
C ILE A 192 5.78 -1.71 16.81
N LYS A 193 5.30 -2.47 17.81
CA LYS A 193 6.13 -3.40 18.59
C LYS A 193 6.79 -4.43 17.70
N MET A 194 6.04 -5.05 16.77
CA MET A 194 6.59 -6.04 15.82
C MET A 194 7.66 -5.47 14.89
N VAL A 195 7.61 -4.18 14.56
CA VAL A 195 8.62 -3.53 13.71
C VAL A 195 9.80 -3.00 14.49
N ARG A 196 9.57 -2.42 15.68
CA ARG A 196 10.63 -1.80 16.49
C ARG A 196 11.46 -2.82 17.25
N GLN A 197 10.88 -3.93 17.72
CA GLN A 197 11.62 -4.93 18.48
C GLN A 197 12.80 -5.55 17.69
N PRO A 198 12.65 -5.97 16.43
CA PRO A 198 13.77 -6.52 15.65
C PRO A 198 14.89 -5.51 15.38
N LEU A 199 14.58 -4.22 15.26
CA LEU A 199 15.57 -3.17 15.01
C LEU A 199 16.46 -2.92 16.24
N GLY A 200 15.92 -3.12 17.44
CA GLY A 200 16.60 -2.80 18.69
C GLY A 200 16.61 -1.29 19.00
N PRO A 201 17.31 -0.86 20.07
CA PRO A 201 17.34 0.54 20.47
C PRO A 201 17.99 1.43 19.40
N ALA A 202 17.50 2.67 19.29
CA ALA A 202 18.10 3.69 18.43
C ALA A 202 19.37 4.25 19.09
N SER A 203 20.50 4.21 18.40
CA SER A 203 21.78 4.77 18.88
C SER A 203 22.00 6.21 18.41
N SER A 204 21.57 6.55 17.19
CA SER A 204 21.66 7.91 16.65
C SER A 204 20.53 8.19 15.67
N ARG A 205 20.05 9.45 15.65
CA ARG A 205 19.03 9.94 14.70
C ARG A 205 19.44 11.32 14.14
N THR A 206 19.72 11.40 12.85
CA THR A 206 20.11 12.64 12.14
C THR A 206 19.07 13.04 11.11
N VAL A 207 18.74 14.32 11.00
CA VAL A 207 17.80 14.83 9.97
C VAL A 207 18.49 14.73 8.61
N GLN A 208 17.83 14.10 7.64
CA GLN A 208 18.24 14.11 6.23
C GLN A 208 17.52 15.20 5.45
N SER A 209 16.21 15.35 5.66
CA SER A 209 15.41 16.38 4.99
C SER A 209 14.23 16.81 5.84
N ALA A 210 13.79 18.05 5.63
CA ALA A 210 12.50 18.58 6.07
C ALA A 210 11.86 19.27 4.86
N THR A 211 10.66 18.84 4.49
CA THR A 211 9.97 19.33 3.31
C THR A 211 8.54 19.71 3.64
N ARG A 212 8.23 20.98 3.45
CA ARG A 212 6.87 21.50 3.56
C ARG A 212 6.05 21.17 2.33
N THR A 213 4.81 20.76 2.54
CA THR A 213 3.83 20.58 1.46
C THR A 213 2.44 20.95 1.97
N THR A 214 1.59 21.43 1.08
CA THR A 214 0.17 21.70 1.39
C THR A 214 -0.76 20.56 0.96
N THR A 215 -0.19 19.53 0.32
CA THR A 215 -0.94 18.40 -0.25
C THR A 215 -0.20 17.10 -0.01
N LEU A 216 -0.95 16.05 0.32
CA LEU A 216 -0.47 14.68 0.43
C LEU A 216 -1.49 13.74 -0.24
N PRO A 217 -1.05 12.77 -1.05
CA PRO A 217 -1.97 11.85 -1.69
C PRO A 217 -2.75 11.01 -0.67
N GLY A 218 -4.08 11.16 -0.67
CA GLY A 218 -4.97 10.50 0.28
C GLY A 218 -5.25 11.29 1.56
N ALA A 219 -4.64 12.48 1.76
CA ALA A 219 -4.94 13.38 2.87
C ALA A 219 -5.81 14.55 2.41
N PRO A 220 -6.55 15.20 3.33
CA PRO A 220 -7.09 16.53 3.10
C PRO A 220 -6.00 17.56 2.76
N ALA A 221 -6.36 18.65 2.08
CA ALA A 221 -5.46 19.79 1.96
C ALA A 221 -5.19 20.40 3.35
N GLY A 222 -3.95 20.79 3.61
CA GLY A 222 -3.51 21.32 4.90
C GLY A 222 -2.01 21.54 4.94
N ASP A 223 -1.49 22.21 5.97
CA ASP A 223 -0.05 22.40 6.11
C ASP A 223 0.59 21.12 6.66
N TYR A 224 1.49 20.54 5.89
CA TYR A 224 2.26 19.35 6.27
C TYR A 224 3.76 19.61 6.21
N GLU A 225 4.49 18.91 7.07
CA GLU A 225 5.95 18.86 7.06
C GLU A 225 6.39 17.38 7.04
N ILE A 226 7.12 16.98 6.00
CA ILE A 226 7.67 15.64 5.86
C ILE A 226 9.12 15.67 6.30
N ILE A 227 9.44 14.95 7.37
CA ILE A 227 10.79 14.91 7.94
C ILE A 227 11.35 13.51 7.78
N GLN A 228 12.51 13.41 7.12
CA GLN A 228 13.26 12.17 7.02
C GLN A 228 14.45 12.19 7.96
N PHE A 229 14.59 11.13 8.74
CA PHE A 229 15.75 10.88 9.57
C PHE A 229 16.51 9.67 9.05
N GLN A 230 17.84 9.75 9.12
CA GLN A 230 18.70 8.58 9.12
C GLN A 230 18.88 8.14 10.57
N THR A 231 18.52 6.90 10.85
CA THR A 231 18.59 6.34 12.18
C THR A 231 19.41 5.07 12.17
N ASN A 232 20.37 5.03 13.08
CA ASN A 232 21.10 3.82 13.38
C ASN A 232 20.40 3.14 14.55
N PHE A 233 19.86 1.96 14.31
CA PHE A 233 19.39 1.05 15.34
C PHE A 233 20.47 0.01 15.62
N ALA A 234 20.42 -0.61 16.80
CA ALA A 234 21.38 -1.63 17.20
C ALA A 234 21.52 -2.77 16.18
N ASN A 235 20.40 -3.22 15.60
CA ASN A 235 20.38 -4.33 14.65
C ASN A 235 20.19 -3.88 13.20
N ARG A 236 20.11 -2.56 12.95
CA ARG A 236 19.93 -2.00 11.60
C ARG A 236 20.51 -0.61 11.49
N LEU A 237 21.63 -0.49 10.81
CA LEU A 237 22.28 0.78 10.52
C LEU A 237 21.64 1.47 9.30
N GLY A 238 21.62 2.80 9.31
CA GLY A 238 21.16 3.60 8.18
C GLY A 238 19.69 3.43 7.80
N ALA A 239 18.84 2.99 8.73
CA ALA A 239 17.40 2.93 8.50
C ALA A 239 16.86 4.35 8.26
N VAL A 240 15.90 4.48 7.35
CA VAL A 240 15.29 5.77 7.06
C VAL A 240 13.93 5.83 7.75
N GLU A 241 13.80 6.72 8.73
CA GLU A 241 12.53 7.03 9.39
C GLU A 241 11.90 8.24 8.69
N THR A 242 10.64 8.15 8.28
CA THR A 242 9.86 9.28 7.74
C THR A 242 8.74 9.60 8.70
N ILE A 243 8.72 10.83 9.23
CA ILE A 243 7.67 11.37 10.08
C ILE A 243 6.94 12.46 9.31
N VAL A 244 5.64 12.29 9.14
CA VAL A 244 4.77 13.30 8.54
C VAL A 244 4.07 14.04 9.67
N LEU A 245 4.28 15.36 9.73
CA LEU A 245 3.57 16.26 10.63
C LEU A 245 2.48 16.98 9.87
N ALA A 246 1.34 17.18 10.51
CA ALA A 246 0.29 18.09 10.05
C ALA A 246 0.10 19.20 11.08
N ARG A 247 -0.28 20.39 10.60
CA ARG A 247 -0.60 21.50 11.46
C ARG A 247 -2.01 21.35 11.99
N GLU A 248 -2.13 21.23 13.31
CA GLU A 248 -3.41 21.16 14.02
C GLU A 248 -3.48 22.28 15.07
N GLY A 249 -4.37 23.24 14.83
CA GLY A 249 -4.47 24.45 15.67
C GLY A 249 -3.17 25.26 15.65
N SER A 250 -2.60 25.52 16.83
CA SER A 250 -1.32 26.23 16.98
C SER A 250 -0.09 25.32 16.94
N GLY A 251 -0.27 23.99 16.85
CA GLY A 251 0.82 23.02 16.97
C GLY A 251 0.96 22.09 15.77
N TRP A 252 2.02 21.28 15.83
CA TRP A 252 2.27 20.21 14.86
C TRP A 252 2.04 18.85 15.51
N LYS A 253 1.37 17.97 14.78
CA LYS A 253 1.01 16.63 15.23
C LYS A 253 1.45 15.60 14.20
N VAL A 254 1.89 14.44 14.68
CA VAL A 254 2.36 13.37 13.78
C VAL A 254 1.15 12.68 13.17
N ASP A 255 1.07 12.72 11.85
CA ASP A 255 0.01 12.11 11.04
C ASP A 255 0.48 10.90 10.22
N GLY A 256 1.78 10.65 10.17
CA GLY A 256 2.33 9.44 9.56
C GLY A 256 3.71 9.09 10.09
N TYR A 257 3.99 7.79 10.15
CA TYR A 257 5.31 7.26 10.52
C TYR A 257 5.66 6.01 9.72
N PHE A 258 6.85 6.03 9.14
CA PHE A 258 7.37 4.95 8.31
C PHE A 258 8.84 4.69 8.65
N ILE A 259 9.25 3.42 8.63
CA ILE A 259 10.66 3.02 8.73
C ILE A 259 10.94 2.06 7.59
N ARG A 260 12.01 2.30 6.84
CA ARG A 260 12.44 1.42 5.74
C ARG A 260 13.88 0.99 5.85
#